data_AF-A0A485BUF7-F1
#
_entry.id   AF-A0A485BUF7-F1
#
_cell.length_a   1.000
_cell.length_b   1.000
_cell.length_c   1.000
_cell.angle_alpha   90.00
_cell.angle_beta   90.00
_cell.angle_gamma   90.00
#
_symmetry.space_group_name_H-M   'P 1'
#
loop_
_entity.id
_entity.type
_entity.pdbx_description
1 polymer ?
#
loop_
_entity_poly.entity_id
_entity_poly.type
_entity_poly.pdbx_seq_one_letter_code
_entity_poly.pdbx_strand_id
1 'polypeptide(L)'
;MVRQDRRHDMGSLRQLLDQDPGLFQLAGRGIQLAEFYRSHKFCGYCGHPMHPSKTEWAMLCSHCRERYYPQIAPCMIVAIRRGDSILLAQHTRHRNGVHTVLAGFVEVGETLEQAVAREVMEECGLKVKNLRYVTSQPWPFPQSLMTAFMAEYDSGDIVIDKKELLQAGWYRYDALPLLPPPGTVARRLIEDTVAICRADEE
;
A
#
# COMPACT_ATOMS: atom_id res chain seq x y z
N MET A 1 -27.76 0.22 -6.25
CA MET A 1 -27.22 0.61 -4.92
C MET A 1 -28.18 0.13 -3.86
N VAL A 2 -27.66 -0.43 -2.76
CA VAL A 2 -28.47 -0.86 -1.61
C VAL A 2 -29.32 0.32 -1.15
N ARG A 3 -30.64 0.19 -1.27
CA ARG A 3 -31.62 1.24 -0.90
C ARG A 3 -32.18 1.04 0.51
N GLN A 4 -31.71 0.02 1.23
CA GLN A 4 -32.14 -0.29 2.58
C GLN A 4 -31.18 0.33 3.59
N ASP A 5 -31.74 1.05 4.55
CA ASP A 5 -31.02 1.55 5.72
C ASP A 5 -30.52 0.35 6.55
N ARG A 6 -29.21 0.16 6.61
CA ARG A 6 -28.57 -0.85 7.46
C ARG A 6 -28.00 -0.16 8.69
N ARG A 7 -28.79 -0.14 9.76
CA ARG A 7 -28.41 0.48 11.04
C ARG A 7 -27.43 -0.33 11.88
N HIS A 8 -27.30 -1.63 11.59
CA HIS A 8 -26.42 -2.56 12.30
C HIS A 8 -25.46 -3.23 11.31
N ASP A 9 -24.39 -3.85 11.82
CA ASP A 9 -23.41 -4.65 11.07
C ASP A 9 -22.60 -3.91 10.00
N MET A 10 -22.42 -2.58 10.18
CA MET A 10 -21.46 -1.81 9.39
C MET A 10 -20.05 -2.01 9.96
N GLY A 11 -19.13 -2.52 9.13
CA GLY A 11 -17.77 -2.86 9.54
C GLY A 11 -16.70 -2.40 8.56
N SER A 12 -15.43 -2.61 8.94
CA SER A 12 -14.30 -2.35 8.04
C SER A 12 -14.20 -3.44 6.99
N LEU A 13 -13.90 -3.07 5.75
CA LEU A 13 -13.57 -4.01 4.67
C LEU A 13 -12.45 -5.00 5.05
N ARG A 14 -11.59 -4.67 6.02
CA ARG A 14 -10.53 -5.57 6.52
C ARG A 14 -11.10 -6.91 7.03
N GLN A 15 -12.36 -6.95 7.44
CA GLN A 15 -13.04 -8.18 7.86
C GLN A 15 -13.21 -9.21 6.71
N LEU A 16 -13.07 -8.77 5.46
CA LEU A 16 -13.12 -9.62 4.27
C LEU A 16 -11.73 -9.98 3.72
N LEU A 17 -10.63 -9.63 4.41
CA LEU A 17 -9.27 -9.84 3.91
C LEU A 17 -8.95 -11.34 3.72
N ASP A 18 -9.46 -12.18 4.63
CA ASP A 18 -9.25 -13.63 4.63
C ASP A 18 -10.29 -14.39 3.78
N GLN A 19 -11.19 -13.67 3.10
CA GLN A 19 -12.21 -14.23 2.22
C GLN A 19 -11.70 -14.31 0.78
N ASP A 20 -12.59 -14.58 -0.18
CA ASP A 20 -12.25 -14.59 -1.60
C ASP A 20 -11.57 -13.27 -2.04
N PRO A 21 -10.35 -13.32 -2.62
CA PRO A 21 -9.63 -12.12 -3.03
C PRO A 21 -10.37 -11.29 -4.08
N GLY A 22 -11.11 -11.93 -4.99
CA GLY A 22 -11.92 -11.24 -6.00
C GLY A 22 -13.04 -10.42 -5.35
N LEU A 23 -13.74 -11.02 -4.40
CA LEU A 23 -14.80 -10.37 -3.63
C LEU A 23 -14.27 -9.21 -2.80
N PHE A 24 -13.11 -9.38 -2.14
CA PHE A 24 -12.46 -8.31 -1.40
C PHE A 24 -12.16 -7.10 -2.29
N GLN A 25 -11.63 -7.33 -3.49
CA GLN A 25 -11.31 -6.25 -4.43
C GLN A 25 -12.57 -5.56 -4.99
N LEU A 26 -13.63 -6.32 -5.27
CA LEU A 26 -14.92 -5.76 -5.71
C LEU A 26 -15.59 -4.92 -4.61
N ALA A 27 -15.61 -5.42 -3.36
CA ALA A 27 -16.14 -4.69 -2.22
C ALA A 27 -15.34 -3.40 -1.95
N GLY A 28 -14.00 -3.48 -2.05
CA GLY A 28 -13.11 -2.33 -1.95
C GLY A 28 -13.36 -1.27 -3.01
N ARG A 29 -13.60 -1.68 -4.26
CA ARG A 29 -14.00 -0.76 -5.33
C ARG A 29 -15.33 -0.07 -5.02
N GLY A 30 -16.31 -0.80 -4.49
CA GLY A 30 -17.60 -0.24 -4.10
C GLY A 30 -17.47 0.85 -3.04
N ILE A 31 -16.67 0.60 -2.01
CA ILE A 31 -16.39 1.58 -0.94
C ILE A 31 -15.67 2.81 -1.49
N GLN A 32 -14.63 2.62 -2.32
CA GLN A 32 -13.90 3.73 -2.95
C GLN A 32 -14.80 4.59 -3.85
N LEU A 33 -15.68 3.97 -4.64
CA LEU A 33 -16.63 4.70 -5.48
C LEU A 33 -17.65 5.49 -4.64
N ALA A 34 -18.14 4.91 -3.54
CA ALA A 34 -19.04 5.61 -2.62
C ALA A 34 -18.36 6.85 -2.01
N GLU A 35 -17.11 6.70 -1.55
CA GLU A 35 -16.31 7.80 -1.02
C GLU A 35 -15.96 8.85 -2.09
N PHE A 36 -15.68 8.43 -3.32
CA PHE A 36 -15.45 9.34 -4.45
C PHE A 36 -16.68 10.21 -4.74
N TYR A 37 -17.87 9.61 -4.84
CA TYR A 37 -19.10 10.38 -5.07
C TYR A 37 -19.42 11.31 -3.90
N ARG A 38 -19.14 10.87 -2.66
CA ARG A 38 -19.31 11.70 -1.46
C ARG A 38 -18.36 12.90 -1.45
N SER A 39 -17.08 12.69 -1.80
CA SER A 39 -16.04 13.73 -1.79
C SER A 39 -16.19 14.74 -2.92
N HIS A 40 -16.92 14.40 -3.99
CA HIS A 40 -17.15 15.26 -5.16
C HIS A 40 -18.62 15.70 -5.27
N LYS A 41 -19.33 15.88 -4.16
CA LYS A 41 -20.70 16.43 -4.15
C LYS A 41 -20.75 17.85 -4.76
N PHE A 42 -19.69 18.62 -4.58
CA PHE A 42 -19.52 19.97 -5.12
C PHE A 42 -18.20 20.07 -5.89
N CYS A 43 -18.17 20.94 -6.90
CA CYS A 43 -17.01 21.14 -7.76
C CYS A 43 -15.91 21.92 -7.03
N GLY A 44 -14.70 21.38 -6.96
CA GLY A 44 -13.55 22.05 -6.34
C GLY A 44 -13.13 23.35 -7.05
N TYR A 45 -13.48 23.52 -8.33
CA TYR A 45 -13.16 24.74 -9.09
C TYR A 45 -14.15 25.89 -8.87
N CYS A 46 -15.46 25.61 -8.75
CA CYS A 46 -16.50 26.66 -8.74
C CYS A 46 -17.58 26.52 -7.67
N GLY A 47 -17.49 25.53 -6.78
CA GLY A 47 -18.43 25.30 -5.68
C GLY A 47 -19.82 24.79 -6.06
N HIS A 48 -20.16 24.69 -7.35
CA HIS A 48 -21.48 24.24 -7.79
C HIS A 48 -21.68 22.73 -7.59
N PRO A 49 -22.92 22.26 -7.36
CA PRO A 49 -23.24 20.83 -7.28
C PRO A 49 -22.79 20.06 -8.53
N MET A 50 -22.25 18.87 -8.32
CA MET A 50 -21.83 17.96 -9.39
C MET A 50 -22.83 16.82 -9.57
N HIS A 51 -22.74 16.13 -10.71
CA HIS A 51 -23.55 14.94 -11.00
C HIS A 51 -22.68 13.81 -11.56
N PRO A 52 -23.02 12.54 -11.30
CA PRO A 52 -22.27 11.41 -11.84
C PRO A 52 -22.45 11.28 -13.35
N SER A 53 -21.37 10.91 -14.04
CA SER A 53 -21.43 10.56 -15.47
C SER A 53 -22.25 9.27 -15.69
N LYS A 54 -22.85 9.15 -16.88
CA LYS A 54 -23.62 7.96 -17.29
C LYS A 54 -22.78 6.91 -18.03
N THR A 55 -21.58 7.28 -18.49
CA THR A 55 -20.74 6.45 -19.37
C THR A 55 -19.43 6.00 -18.72
N GLU A 56 -19.06 6.61 -17.59
CA GLU A 56 -17.80 6.38 -16.88
C GLU A 56 -17.98 6.66 -15.39
N TRP A 57 -17.04 6.18 -14.56
CA TRP A 57 -17.00 6.55 -13.15
C TRP A 57 -16.32 7.91 -13.00
N ALA A 58 -17.11 8.98 -13.18
CA ALA A 58 -16.65 10.35 -13.05
C ALA A 58 -17.75 11.23 -12.42
N MET A 59 -17.34 12.37 -11.86
CA MET A 59 -18.24 13.44 -11.43
C MET A 59 -18.04 14.63 -12.37
N LEU A 60 -19.15 15.19 -12.86
CA LEU A 60 -19.19 16.26 -13.87
C LEU A 60 -19.81 17.53 -13.29
N CYS A 61 -19.23 18.68 -13.63
CA CYS A 61 -19.79 19.98 -13.29
C CYS A 61 -20.48 20.64 -14.50
N SER A 62 -21.79 20.87 -14.40
CA SER A 62 -22.57 21.53 -15.47
C SER A 62 -22.28 23.02 -15.61
N HIS A 63 -21.66 23.65 -14.61
CA HIS A 63 -21.38 25.09 -14.59
C HIS A 63 -20.06 25.45 -15.29
N CYS A 64 -18.95 24.79 -14.92
CA CYS A 64 -17.62 25.12 -15.44
C CYS A 64 -17.01 24.08 -16.40
N ARG A 65 -17.72 22.97 -16.68
CA ARG A 65 -17.27 21.84 -17.54
C ARG A 65 -16.11 21.00 -17.00
N GLU A 66 -15.64 21.29 -15.79
CA GLU A 66 -14.64 20.47 -15.10
C GLU A 66 -15.20 19.11 -14.69
N ARG A 67 -14.30 18.13 -14.59
CA ARG A 67 -14.62 16.76 -14.21
C ARG A 67 -13.56 16.16 -13.30
N TYR A 68 -13.96 15.16 -12.53
CA TYR A 68 -13.07 14.42 -11.64
C TYR A 68 -13.26 12.92 -11.84
N TYR A 69 -12.18 12.18 -11.62
CA TYR A 69 -12.13 10.72 -11.63
C TYR A 69 -11.76 10.19 -10.24
N PRO A 70 -12.14 8.95 -9.88
CA PRO A 70 -11.65 8.29 -8.69
C PRO A 70 -10.13 8.30 -8.65
N GLN A 71 -9.57 8.84 -7.58
CA GLN A 71 -8.13 8.93 -7.40
C GLN A 71 -7.58 7.58 -6.94
N ILE A 72 -6.50 7.14 -7.59
CA ILE A 72 -5.68 6.00 -7.17
C ILE A 72 -4.33 6.56 -6.74
N ALA A 73 -3.91 6.30 -5.51
CA ALA A 73 -2.63 6.73 -4.99
C ALA A 73 -1.57 5.63 -5.20
N PRO A 74 -0.57 5.80 -6.08
CA PRO A 74 0.50 4.84 -6.21
C PRO A 74 1.30 4.76 -4.91
N CYS A 75 1.58 3.53 -4.45
CA CYS A 75 2.26 3.28 -3.19
C CYS A 75 3.26 2.15 -3.41
N MET A 76 4.54 2.41 -3.17
CA MET A 76 5.56 1.39 -3.26
C MET A 76 5.57 0.54 -1.98
N ILE A 77 6.00 -0.71 -2.10
CA ILE A 77 6.27 -1.60 -0.95
C ILE A 77 7.48 -2.46 -1.30
N VAL A 78 8.48 -2.53 -0.42
CA VAL A 78 9.79 -3.09 -0.77
C VAL A 78 10.33 -4.07 0.28
N ALA A 79 10.62 -5.30 -0.13
CA ALA A 79 11.43 -6.23 0.65
C ALA A 79 12.92 -6.01 0.36
N ILE A 80 13.70 -5.74 1.39
CA ILE A 80 15.14 -5.46 1.26
C ILE A 80 15.93 -6.64 1.83
N ARG A 81 16.70 -7.28 0.97
CA ARG A 81 17.55 -8.42 1.31
C ARG A 81 19.00 -7.98 1.57
N ARG A 82 19.65 -8.57 2.56
CA ARG A 82 21.09 -8.46 2.84
C ARG A 82 21.65 -9.86 3.13
N GLY A 83 22.18 -10.52 2.11
CA GLY A 83 22.68 -11.91 2.25
C GLY A 83 21.55 -12.88 2.63
N ASP A 84 21.66 -13.49 3.81
CA ASP A 84 20.68 -14.41 4.40
C ASP A 84 19.60 -13.69 5.24
N SER A 85 19.60 -12.36 5.26
CA SER A 85 18.75 -11.56 6.13
C SER A 85 17.82 -10.64 5.34
N ILE A 86 16.66 -10.33 5.92
CA ILE A 86 15.66 -9.39 5.41
C ILE A 86 15.45 -8.24 6.40
N LEU A 87 15.31 -7.01 5.91
CA LEU A 87 14.91 -5.88 6.74
C LEU A 87 13.41 -5.95 7.05
N LEU A 88 13.07 -5.93 8.34
CA LEU A 88 11.68 -5.80 8.79
C LEU A 88 11.57 -4.72 9.86
N ALA A 89 10.46 -3.99 9.84
CA ALA A 89 10.18 -2.89 10.74
C ALA A 89 8.80 -2.99 11.40
N GLN A 90 8.65 -2.35 12.56
CA GLN A 90 7.35 -2.15 13.22
C GLN A 90 6.95 -0.69 13.08
N HIS A 91 5.79 -0.43 12.47
CA HIS A 91 5.28 0.93 12.29
C HIS A 91 4.58 1.45 13.56
N THR A 92 4.80 2.72 13.90
CA THR A 92 4.19 3.42 15.04
C THR A 92 2.66 3.45 14.95
N ARG A 93 2.12 3.50 13.72
CA ARG A 93 0.67 3.52 13.43
C ARG A 93 -0.03 2.21 13.79
N HIS A 94 0.68 1.09 13.81
CA HIS A 94 0.13 -0.24 14.01
C HIS A 94 0.88 -0.97 15.14
N ARG A 95 0.52 -0.67 16.39
CA ARG A 95 1.11 -1.27 17.60
C ARG A 95 0.60 -2.69 17.88
N ASN A 96 0.61 -3.56 16.88
CA ASN A 96 0.17 -4.95 16.97
C ASN A 96 1.34 -5.94 17.07
N GLY A 97 2.59 -5.44 17.14
CA GLY A 97 3.80 -6.27 17.24
C GLY A 97 4.20 -6.94 15.93
N VAL A 98 3.50 -6.67 14.82
CA VAL A 98 3.82 -7.23 13.50
C VAL A 98 5.02 -6.50 12.92
N HIS A 99 6.00 -7.26 12.44
CA HIS A 99 7.13 -6.78 11.67
C HIS A 99 6.85 -6.97 10.18
N THR A 100 6.96 -5.90 9.41
CA THR A 100 6.64 -5.88 7.98
C THR A 100 7.73 -5.16 7.19
N VAL A 101 7.65 -5.31 5.87
CA VAL A 101 8.44 -4.55 4.89
C VAL A 101 8.02 -3.08 4.84
N LEU A 102 8.89 -2.20 4.31
CA LEU A 102 8.64 -0.76 4.22
C LEU A 102 7.67 -0.44 3.07
N ALA A 103 6.83 0.58 3.27
CA ALA A 103 5.82 1.01 2.31
C ALA A 103 5.55 2.52 2.42
N GLY A 104 5.26 3.18 1.29
CA GLY A 104 5.25 4.63 1.21
C GLY A 104 4.64 5.13 -0.11
N PHE A 105 4.13 6.36 -0.10
CA PHE A 105 3.46 6.92 -1.27
C PHE A 105 4.47 7.43 -2.29
N VAL A 106 4.13 7.31 -3.57
CA VAL A 106 4.90 7.93 -4.65
C VAL A 106 4.55 9.40 -4.71
N GLU A 107 5.56 10.27 -4.75
CA GLU A 107 5.36 11.72 -4.84
C GLU A 107 5.26 12.21 -6.28
N VAL A 108 4.80 13.46 -6.43
CA VAL A 108 4.64 14.11 -7.72
C VAL A 108 6.01 14.29 -8.37
N GLY A 109 6.16 13.74 -9.58
CA GLY A 109 7.41 13.83 -10.34
C GLY A 109 8.41 12.71 -10.06
N GLU A 110 8.08 11.77 -9.18
CA GLU A 110 8.91 10.59 -8.93
C GLU A 110 8.58 9.43 -9.87
N THR A 111 9.60 8.64 -10.23
CA THR A 111 9.40 7.25 -10.66
C THR A 111 9.17 6.35 -9.45
N LEU A 112 8.70 5.12 -9.68
CA LEU A 112 8.54 4.14 -8.59
C LEU A 112 9.87 3.81 -7.92
N GLU A 113 10.94 3.73 -8.70
CA GLU A 113 12.30 3.44 -8.22
C GLU A 113 12.84 4.58 -7.35
N GLN A 114 12.55 5.83 -7.71
CA GLN A 114 12.90 7.00 -6.90
C GLN A 114 12.14 6.99 -5.57
N ALA A 115 10.84 6.70 -5.59
CA ALA A 115 10.03 6.58 -4.38
C ALA A 115 10.55 5.47 -3.45
N VAL A 116 10.92 4.31 -3.99
CA VAL A 116 11.56 3.23 -3.20
C VAL A 116 12.86 3.73 -2.57
N ALA A 117 13.75 4.36 -3.35
CA ALA A 117 15.02 4.85 -2.83
C ALA A 117 14.85 5.94 -1.75
N ARG A 118 13.88 6.85 -1.94
CA ARG A 118 13.54 7.90 -0.97
C ARG A 118 12.98 7.31 0.32
N GLU A 119 11.93 6.50 0.25
CA GLU A 119 11.26 5.95 1.43
C GLU A 119 12.21 5.11 2.28
N VAL A 120 13.06 4.29 1.66
CA VAL A 120 14.06 3.49 2.38
C VAL A 120 15.10 4.36 3.08
N MET A 121 15.51 5.46 2.44
CA MET A 121 16.43 6.43 3.03
C MET A 121 15.77 7.18 4.20
N GLU A 122 14.54 7.67 4.03
CA GLU A 122 13.81 8.44 5.03
C GLU A 122 13.46 7.61 6.26
N GLU A 123 12.93 6.40 6.07
CA GLU A 123 12.45 5.58 7.18
C GLU A 123 13.58 4.86 7.93
N CYS A 124 14.66 4.47 7.25
CA CYS A 124 15.70 3.59 7.81
C CYS A 124 17.15 4.05 7.60
N GLY A 125 17.40 5.11 6.83
CA GLY A 125 18.77 5.61 6.58
C GLY A 125 19.62 4.70 5.67
N LEU A 126 19.00 3.80 4.91
CA LEU A 126 19.70 2.80 4.10
C LEU A 126 19.68 3.15 2.61
N LYS A 127 20.67 2.66 1.87
CA LYS A 127 20.70 2.65 0.40
C LYS A 127 20.47 1.24 -0.12
N VAL A 128 19.79 1.16 -1.26
CA VAL A 128 19.42 -0.08 -1.93
C VAL A 128 19.82 -0.07 -3.40
N LYS A 129 19.98 -1.26 -3.96
CA LYS A 129 20.29 -1.51 -5.37
C LYS A 129 19.52 -2.72 -5.89
N ASN A 130 19.69 -3.02 -7.17
CA ASN A 130 19.08 -4.19 -7.83
C ASN A 130 17.56 -4.23 -7.62
N LEU A 131 16.90 -3.07 -7.72
CA LEU A 131 15.45 -2.97 -7.61
C LEU A 131 14.79 -3.81 -8.70
N ARG A 132 13.86 -4.66 -8.27
CA ARG A 132 13.09 -5.54 -9.15
C ARG A 132 11.63 -5.47 -8.79
N TYR A 133 10.81 -5.07 -9.76
CA TYR A 133 9.36 -5.19 -9.66
C TYR A 133 8.93 -6.65 -9.58
N VAL A 134 8.00 -6.97 -8.68
CA VAL A 134 7.46 -8.32 -8.47
C VAL A 134 6.01 -8.41 -8.91
N THR A 135 5.15 -7.53 -8.38
CA THR A 135 3.70 -7.59 -8.60
C THR A 135 3.03 -6.27 -8.21
N SER A 136 1.72 -6.17 -8.44
CA SER A 136 0.91 -5.05 -7.93
C SER A 136 -0.42 -5.55 -7.39
N GLN A 137 -0.98 -4.83 -6.42
CA GLN A 137 -2.27 -5.16 -5.80
C GLN A 137 -3.03 -3.88 -5.44
N PRO A 138 -4.34 -3.77 -5.75
CA PRO A 138 -5.14 -2.67 -5.24
C PRO A 138 -5.32 -2.81 -3.74
N TRP A 139 -5.19 -1.69 -3.03
CA TRP A 139 -5.31 -1.62 -1.58
C TRP A 139 -6.36 -0.58 -1.17
N PRO A 140 -7.58 -1.02 -0.81
CA PRO A 140 -8.75 -0.16 -0.59
C PRO A 140 -8.74 0.56 0.77
N PHE A 141 -7.58 1.02 1.23
CA PHE A 141 -7.41 1.72 2.51
C PHE A 141 -6.47 2.93 2.41
N PRO A 142 -6.92 4.09 1.91
CA PRO A 142 -8.26 4.35 1.39
C PRO A 142 -8.42 3.98 -0.10
N GLN A 143 -7.41 4.22 -0.95
CA GLN A 143 -7.53 4.05 -2.41
C GLN A 143 -6.15 3.94 -3.09
N SER A 144 -5.30 3.03 -2.61
CA SER A 144 -3.92 2.90 -3.08
C SER A 144 -3.75 1.78 -4.10
N LEU A 145 -2.73 1.89 -4.95
CA LEU A 145 -2.22 0.79 -5.76
C LEU A 145 -0.82 0.43 -5.26
N MET A 146 -0.69 -0.73 -4.63
CA MET A 146 0.60 -1.22 -4.14
C MET A 146 1.43 -1.72 -5.32
N THR A 147 2.65 -1.21 -5.47
CA THR A 147 3.65 -1.69 -6.42
C THR A 147 4.78 -2.35 -5.62
N ALA A 148 4.88 -3.67 -5.77
CA ALA A 148 5.74 -4.49 -4.93
C ALA A 148 7.13 -4.64 -5.55
N PHE A 149 8.15 -4.33 -4.78
CA PHE A 149 9.55 -4.41 -5.16
C PHE A 149 10.32 -5.36 -4.23
N MET A 150 11.36 -5.96 -4.81
CA MET A 150 12.48 -6.48 -4.06
C MET A 150 13.70 -5.62 -4.34
N ALA A 151 14.57 -5.49 -3.35
CA ALA A 151 15.82 -4.77 -3.47
C ALA A 151 16.90 -5.45 -2.64
N GLU A 152 18.15 -5.16 -2.98
CA GLU A 152 19.31 -5.59 -2.22
C GLU A 152 19.89 -4.42 -1.45
N TYR A 153 20.35 -4.69 -0.23
CA TYR A 153 21.11 -3.76 0.56
C TYR A 153 22.37 -3.33 -0.19
N ASP A 154 22.60 -2.02 -0.27
CA ASP A 154 23.82 -1.46 -0.82
C ASP A 154 24.76 -0.96 0.27
N SER A 155 24.30 -0.01 1.09
CA SER A 155 25.13 0.64 2.12
C SER A 155 24.26 1.36 3.18
N GLY A 156 24.89 1.74 4.30
CA GLY A 156 24.27 2.50 5.39
C GLY A 156 24.05 1.70 6.67
N ASP A 157 23.78 2.41 7.76
CA ASP A 157 23.42 1.85 9.06
C ASP A 157 21.96 2.18 9.35
N ILE A 158 21.25 1.28 10.05
CA ILE A 158 19.84 1.50 10.38
C ILE A 158 19.73 2.69 11.33
N VAL A 159 19.12 3.77 10.84
CA VAL A 159 18.73 4.95 11.63
C VAL A 159 17.27 5.22 11.31
N ILE A 160 16.38 4.86 12.24
CA ILE A 160 14.94 4.96 12.00
C ILE A 160 14.40 6.37 12.23
N ASP A 161 13.43 6.79 11.42
CA ASP A 161 12.54 7.89 11.80
C ASP A 161 11.52 7.38 12.83
N LYS A 162 11.64 7.88 14.06
CA LYS A 162 10.77 7.51 15.18
C LYS A 162 9.32 7.98 15.02
N LYS A 163 9.03 8.88 14.07
CA LYS A 163 7.65 9.25 13.73
C LYS A 163 6.94 8.11 13.02
N GLU A 164 7.65 7.40 12.14
CA GLU A 164 7.09 6.32 11.32
C GLU A 164 7.29 4.94 11.95
N LEU A 165 8.48 4.66 12.49
CA LEU A 165 8.89 3.34 12.96
C LEU A 165 9.21 3.31 14.46
N LEU A 166 8.79 2.23 15.12
CA LEU A 166 9.17 1.91 16.50
C LEU A 166 10.52 1.22 16.55
N GLN A 167 10.76 0.30 15.62
CA GLN A 167 12.01 -0.43 15.47
C GLN A 167 12.15 -0.96 14.04
N ALA A 168 13.39 -1.14 13.59
CA ALA A 168 13.74 -1.85 12.36
C ALA A 168 15.00 -2.70 12.62
N GLY A 169 15.08 -3.85 11.96
CA GLY A 169 16.21 -4.76 12.13
C GLY A 169 16.36 -5.74 10.98
N TRP A 170 17.56 -6.29 10.87
CA TRP A 170 17.86 -7.41 9.98
C TRP A 170 17.47 -8.72 10.69
N TYR A 171 16.62 -9.51 10.04
CA TYR A 171 16.19 -10.81 10.54
C TYR A 171 16.64 -11.89 9.56
N ARG A 172 17.27 -12.94 10.07
CA ARG A 172 17.66 -14.08 9.23
C ARG A 172 16.41 -14.74 8.66
N TYR A 173 16.47 -15.18 7.40
CA TYR A 173 15.31 -15.62 6.63
C TYR A 173 14.57 -16.83 7.27
N ASP A 174 15.23 -17.62 8.11
CA ASP A 174 14.67 -18.79 8.81
C ASP A 174 14.33 -18.54 10.30
N ALA A 175 14.56 -17.31 10.79
CA ALA A 175 14.33 -16.90 12.17
C ALA A 175 13.48 -15.61 12.21
N LEU A 176 12.35 -15.63 11.50
CA LEU A 176 11.48 -14.48 11.33
C LEU A 176 10.57 -14.23 12.55
N PRO A 177 10.29 -12.96 12.89
CA PRO A 177 9.37 -12.59 13.96
C PRO A 177 7.91 -12.74 13.53
N LEU A 178 6.98 -12.12 14.26
CA LEU A 178 5.56 -12.08 13.87
C LEU A 178 5.39 -11.28 12.56
N LEU A 179 4.83 -11.93 11.54
CA LEU A 179 4.68 -11.37 10.19
C LEU A 179 3.22 -10.97 9.88
N PRO A 180 2.98 -10.20 8.81
CA PRO A 180 1.63 -9.92 8.32
C PRO A 180 0.88 -11.22 7.94
N PRO A 181 -0.47 -11.19 7.95
CA PRO A 181 -1.26 -12.36 7.61
C PRO A 181 -1.04 -12.78 6.14
N PRO A 182 -1.21 -14.08 5.84
CA PRO A 182 -1.25 -14.59 4.47
C PRO A 182 -2.25 -13.83 3.60
N GLY A 183 -1.98 -13.72 2.29
CA GLY A 183 -2.83 -12.99 1.34
C GLY A 183 -2.51 -11.50 1.19
N THR A 184 -1.64 -10.93 2.05
CA THR A 184 -1.14 -9.56 1.88
C THR A 184 0.09 -9.50 0.96
N VAL A 185 0.27 -8.39 0.22
CA VAL A 185 1.49 -8.15 -0.58
C VAL A 185 2.74 -8.22 0.28
N ALA A 186 2.67 -7.65 1.49
CA ALA A 186 3.78 -7.65 2.44
C ALA A 186 4.21 -9.09 2.77
N ARG A 187 3.25 -9.96 3.12
CA ARG A 187 3.55 -11.36 3.42
C ARG A 187 4.12 -12.09 2.21
N ARG A 188 3.56 -11.88 1.02
CA ARG A 188 4.07 -12.47 -0.22
C ARG A 188 5.52 -12.07 -0.50
N LEU A 189 5.85 -10.78 -0.40
CA LEU A 189 7.23 -10.31 -0.60
C LEU A 189 8.22 -10.95 0.37
N ILE A 190 7.83 -11.12 1.64
CA ILE A 190 8.68 -11.75 2.66
C ILE A 190 8.91 -13.22 2.32
N GLU A 191 7.86 -13.98 2.01
CA GLU A 191 7.97 -15.40 1.65
C GLU A 191 8.76 -15.62 0.35
N ASP A 192 8.56 -14.77 -0.67
CA ASP A 192 9.33 -14.83 -1.91
C ASP A 192 10.83 -14.50 -1.63
N THR A 193 11.13 -13.60 -0.69
CA THR A 193 12.52 -13.30 -0.27
C THR A 193 13.15 -14.50 0.45
N VAL A 194 12.39 -15.15 1.34
CA VAL A 194 12.79 -16.40 2.01
C VAL A 194 13.09 -17.50 1.01
N ALA A 195 12.26 -17.67 -0.01
CA ALA A 195 12.46 -18.66 -1.06
C ALA A 195 13.76 -18.40 -1.84
N ILE A 196 14.07 -17.14 -2.15
CA ILE A 196 15.34 -16.76 -2.79
C ILE A 196 16.53 -17.08 -1.87
N CYS A 197 16.45 -16.75 -0.57
CA CYS A 197 17.52 -17.08 0.37
C CYS A 197 17.80 -18.58 0.46
N ARG A 198 16.75 -19.42 0.48
CA ARG A 198 16.90 -20.89 0.49
C ARG A 198 17.54 -21.41 -0.79
N ALA A 199 17.17 -20.86 -1.95
CA ALA A 199 17.73 -21.27 -3.24
C ALA A 199 19.22 -20.94 -3.39
N ASP A 200 19.73 -19.93 -2.66
CA ASP A 200 21.15 -19.56 -2.68
C ASP A 200 22.01 -20.39 -1.70
N GLU A 201 21.39 -21.16 -0.79
CA GLU A 201 22.09 -22.07 0.14
C GLU A 201 22.28 -23.49 -0.41
N GLU A 202 21.53 -23.86 -1.46
CA GLU A 202 21.63 -25.14 -2.19
C GLU A 202 22.71 -25.12 -3.27
#